data_AF-C5M0J7-F1
#
_entry.id   AF-C5M0J7-F1
#
_cell.length_a   1.000
_cell.length_b   1.000
_cell.length_c   1.000
_cell.angle_alpha   90.00
_cell.angle_beta   90.00
_cell.angle_gamma   90.00
#
_symmetry.space_group_name_H-M   'P 1'
#
loop_
_entity.id
_entity.type
_entity.pdbx_description
1 polymer ?
#
loop_
_entity_poly.entity_id
_entity_poly.type
_entity_poly.pdbx_seq_one_letter_code
_entity_poly.pdbx_strand_id
1 'polypeptide(L)'
;CKSKPCKSKISMKDYDVASNIATKSSSTSKFLGEDDDRSGSTFVREILSALEGHDAVTKYLWAKQNMEKSIWAKLIKGTEPPTRCYVDYEKHLDRLCSTIRKLYDNDDAIAKAEVKFVTCRQGNSECLARYVKRLESIVTELHFMGIRTYEYILKRRLYDGLNSDYLREKVDKELSDPNVSYE
;
A
#
# COMPACT_ATOMS: atom_id res chain seq x y z
N CYS A 1 20.71 -19.79 15.28
CA CYS A 1 20.55 -18.34 15.28
C CYS A 1 21.53 -17.76 16.29
N LYS A 2 22.55 -17.02 15.80
CA LYS A 2 23.83 -16.55 16.39
C LYS A 2 24.58 -17.42 17.43
N SER A 3 23.90 -18.22 18.25
CA SER A 3 24.50 -19.10 19.26
C SER A 3 23.69 -20.37 19.62
N LYS A 4 22.50 -20.60 19.05
CA LYS A 4 21.72 -21.85 19.25
C LYS A 4 21.36 -22.57 17.95
N PRO A 5 21.27 -23.91 17.94
CA PRO A 5 20.72 -24.64 16.79
C PRO A 5 19.30 -24.14 16.50
N CYS A 6 19.13 -23.55 15.32
CA CYS A 6 17.85 -23.05 14.86
C CYS A 6 17.22 -24.14 14.00
N LYS A 7 16.10 -24.72 14.45
CA LYS A 7 15.31 -25.65 13.64
C LYS A 7 14.81 -24.99 12.34
N SER A 8 14.74 -23.66 12.31
CA SER A 8 14.31 -22.83 11.17
C SER A 8 15.46 -22.20 10.38
N LYS A 9 16.64 -22.83 10.36
CA LYS A 9 17.80 -22.32 9.59
C LYS A 9 17.51 -22.40 8.09
N ILE A 10 17.81 -21.32 7.37
CA ILE A 10 17.64 -21.26 5.91
C ILE A 10 18.89 -21.86 5.26
N SER A 11 18.73 -22.82 4.35
CA SER A 11 19.85 -23.33 3.56
C SER A 11 20.29 -22.31 2.51
N MET A 12 21.50 -22.41 1.98
CA MET A 12 21.93 -21.49 0.91
C MET A 12 21.03 -21.62 -0.32
N LYS A 13 20.67 -22.85 -0.67
CA LYS A 13 19.77 -23.15 -1.79
C LYS A 13 18.41 -22.48 -1.62
N ASP A 14 17.79 -22.58 -0.44
CA ASP A 14 16.48 -21.98 -0.19
C ASP A 14 16.55 -20.46 -0.24
N TYR A 15 17.64 -19.88 0.27
CA TYR A 15 17.88 -18.44 0.19
C TYR A 15 18.03 -17.96 -1.26
N ASP A 16 18.78 -18.69 -2.08
CA ASP A 16 18.97 -18.36 -3.49
C ASP A 16 17.66 -18.48 -4.27
N VAL A 17 16.82 -19.48 -3.95
CA VAL A 17 15.46 -19.60 -4.51
C VAL A 17 14.61 -18.39 -4.13
N ALA A 18 14.56 -18.01 -2.85
CA ALA A 18 13.83 -16.83 -2.39
C ALA A 18 14.31 -15.54 -3.09
N SER A 19 15.63 -15.37 -3.23
CA SER A 19 16.23 -14.22 -3.92
C SER A 19 15.86 -14.18 -5.40
N ASN A 20 15.86 -15.34 -6.08
CA ASN A 20 15.46 -15.42 -7.49
C ASN A 20 13.98 -15.10 -7.69
N ILE A 21 13.10 -15.57 -6.79
CA ILE A 21 11.67 -15.25 -6.84
C ILE A 21 11.47 -13.74 -6.63
N ALA A 22 12.08 -13.16 -5.59
CA ALA A 22 12.01 -11.74 -5.31
C ALA A 22 12.42 -10.88 -6.52
N THR A 23 13.49 -11.29 -7.23
CA THR A 23 14.03 -10.55 -8.38
C THR A 23 13.13 -10.60 -9.60
N LYS A 24 12.43 -11.72 -9.83
CA LYS A 24 11.57 -11.90 -11.01
C LYS A 24 10.23 -11.19 -10.88
N SER A 25 9.73 -10.99 -9.66
CA SER A 25 8.42 -10.41 -9.39
C SER A 25 8.45 -8.90 -9.16
N SER A 26 9.32 -8.15 -9.85
CA SER A 26 9.49 -6.71 -9.60
C SER A 26 8.19 -5.91 -9.80
N SER A 27 7.96 -4.95 -8.91
CA SER A 27 6.92 -3.93 -9.04
C SER A 27 7.12 -3.06 -10.29
N THR A 28 6.04 -2.40 -10.71
CA THR A 28 6.06 -1.45 -11.84
C THR A 28 6.97 -0.25 -11.58
N SER A 29 7.10 0.17 -10.31
CA SER A 29 7.95 1.28 -9.90
C SER A 29 8.49 1.09 -8.49
N LYS A 30 9.74 1.50 -8.27
CA LYS A 30 10.34 1.48 -6.94
C LYS A 30 9.67 2.45 -5.99
N PHE A 31 9.67 2.09 -4.71
CA PHE A 31 9.26 2.98 -3.64
C PHE A 31 10.29 4.09 -3.40
N LEU A 32 9.83 5.35 -3.49
CA LEU A 32 10.67 6.55 -3.42
C LEU A 32 10.68 7.23 -2.05
N GLY A 33 9.94 6.71 -1.07
CA GLY A 33 9.86 7.32 0.26
C GLY A 33 8.96 8.56 0.26
N GLU A 34 9.47 9.70 0.72
CA GLU A 34 8.70 10.95 0.85
C GLU A 34 8.18 11.49 -0.50
N ASP A 35 8.90 11.18 -1.57
CA ASP A 35 8.57 11.58 -2.94
C ASP A 35 7.69 10.55 -3.66
N ASP A 36 7.29 9.45 -2.99
CA ASP A 36 6.42 8.44 -3.60
C ASP A 36 4.95 8.91 -3.61
N ASP A 37 4.23 8.48 -4.64
CA ASP A 37 2.79 8.73 -4.74
C ASP A 37 1.97 7.90 -3.75
N ARG A 38 2.52 6.75 -3.32
CA ARG A 38 1.91 5.80 -2.38
C ARG A 38 2.30 6.17 -0.95
N SER A 39 1.36 6.04 -0.04
CA SER A 39 1.64 6.01 1.40
C SER A 39 2.49 4.81 1.82
N GLY A 40 3.08 4.91 3.02
CA GLY A 40 3.81 3.81 3.63
C GLY A 40 2.96 2.55 3.77
N SER A 41 1.71 2.69 4.22
CA SER A 41 0.80 1.55 4.38
C SER A 41 0.37 0.94 3.05
N THR A 42 0.19 1.73 1.99
CA THR A 42 -0.03 1.21 0.64
C THR A 42 1.15 0.36 0.19
N PHE A 43 2.38 0.85 0.35
CA PHE A 43 3.57 0.08 -0.02
C PHE A 43 3.76 -1.16 0.87
N VAL A 44 3.43 -1.10 2.16
CA VAL A 44 3.44 -2.30 3.01
C VAL A 44 2.44 -3.34 2.52
N ARG A 45 1.25 -2.95 2.08
CA ARG A 45 0.32 -3.90 1.46
C ARG A 45 0.89 -4.52 0.20
N GLU A 46 1.58 -3.75 -0.63
CA GLU A 46 2.28 -4.30 -1.80
C GLU A 46 3.31 -5.35 -1.39
N ILE A 47 4.15 -5.08 -0.39
CA ILE A 47 5.12 -6.08 0.13
C ILE A 47 4.41 -7.37 0.56
N LEU A 48 3.30 -7.25 1.27
CA LEU A 48 2.58 -8.40 1.81
C LEU A 48 1.80 -9.19 0.75
N SER A 49 1.37 -8.52 -0.34
CA SER A 49 0.50 -9.08 -1.38
C SER A 49 1.25 -9.49 -2.66
N ALA A 50 2.38 -8.84 -2.99
CA ALA A 50 3.13 -9.07 -4.23
C ALA A 50 3.59 -10.54 -4.40
N LEU A 51 3.75 -11.23 -3.27
CA LEU A 51 4.15 -12.63 -3.19
C LEU A 51 3.26 -13.36 -2.18
N GLU A 52 1.94 -13.21 -2.33
CA GLU A 52 0.97 -13.98 -1.53
C GLU A 52 1.31 -15.48 -1.58
N GLY A 53 1.30 -16.13 -0.41
CA GLY A 53 1.73 -17.54 -0.25
C GLY A 53 3.24 -17.77 -0.09
N HIS A 54 4.10 -16.79 -0.34
CA HIS A 54 5.55 -16.92 -0.09
C HIS A 54 5.96 -16.53 1.34
N ASP A 55 7.13 -17.02 1.77
CA ASP A 55 7.70 -16.77 3.09
C ASP A 55 8.20 -15.33 3.29
N ALA A 56 8.45 -14.99 4.56
CA ALA A 56 8.96 -13.67 4.96
C ALA A 56 10.33 -13.34 4.37
N VAL A 57 11.17 -14.35 4.10
CA VAL A 57 12.50 -14.15 3.49
C VAL A 57 12.33 -13.56 2.10
N THR A 58 11.47 -14.18 1.29
CA THR A 58 11.16 -13.78 -0.07
C THR A 58 10.55 -12.37 -0.09
N LYS A 59 9.57 -12.10 0.77
CA LYS A 59 8.94 -10.78 0.89
C LYS A 59 9.92 -9.68 1.33
N TYR A 60 10.80 -9.97 2.28
CA TYR A 60 11.83 -9.02 2.73
C TYR A 60 12.84 -8.70 1.63
N LEU A 61 13.28 -9.72 0.88
CA LEU A 61 14.18 -9.54 -0.27
C LEU A 61 13.50 -8.77 -1.41
N TRP A 62 12.22 -9.04 -1.66
CA TRP A 62 11.42 -8.31 -2.62
C TRP A 62 11.31 -6.82 -2.24
N ALA A 63 11.02 -6.51 -0.97
CA ALA A 63 10.94 -5.14 -0.48
C ALA A 63 12.26 -4.39 -0.69
N LYS A 64 13.40 -5.04 -0.42
CA LYS A 64 14.74 -4.48 -0.64
C LYS A 64 15.00 -4.11 -2.11
N GLN A 65 14.50 -4.89 -3.05
CA GLN A 65 14.73 -4.68 -4.48
C GLN A 65 13.78 -3.65 -5.08
N ASN A 66 12.58 -3.52 -4.52
CA ASN A 66 11.51 -2.65 -5.02
C ASN A 66 11.47 -1.30 -4.31
N MET A 67 12.60 -0.85 -3.78
CA MET A 67 12.74 0.41 -3.07
C MET A 67 14.02 1.11 -3.52
N GLU A 68 14.00 2.44 -3.48
CA GLU A 68 15.21 3.20 -3.71
C GLU A 68 16.30 2.93 -2.67
N LYS A 69 17.56 2.94 -3.11
CA LYS A 69 18.69 2.48 -2.28
C LYS A 69 18.88 3.37 -1.05
N SER A 70 18.70 4.67 -1.21
CA SER A 70 18.76 5.67 -0.13
C SER A 70 17.66 5.43 0.91
N ILE A 71 16.45 5.15 0.46
CA ILE A 71 15.29 4.86 1.30
C ILE A 71 15.49 3.57 2.07
N TRP A 72 15.95 2.50 1.40
CA TRP A 72 16.29 1.24 2.06
C TRP A 72 17.32 1.47 3.17
N ALA A 73 18.43 2.17 2.86
CA ALA A 73 19.47 2.47 3.83
C ALA A 73 18.95 3.27 5.03
N LYS A 74 18.01 4.20 4.81
CA LYS A 74 17.34 4.95 5.88
C LYS A 74 16.51 4.04 6.79
N LEU A 75 15.72 3.14 6.21
CA LEU A 75 14.82 2.24 6.95
C LEU A 75 15.56 1.20 7.80
N ILE A 76 16.67 0.66 7.30
CA ILE A 76 17.46 -0.33 8.04
C ILE A 76 18.55 0.29 8.92
N LYS A 77 18.66 1.62 8.98
CA LYS A 77 19.71 2.30 9.76
C LYS A 77 19.67 1.88 11.23
N GLY A 78 20.84 1.51 11.77
CA GLY A 78 20.95 1.03 13.16
C GLY A 78 20.32 -0.34 13.41
N THR A 79 20.01 -1.10 12.36
CA THR A 79 19.48 -2.46 12.46
C THR A 79 20.55 -3.45 12.03
N GLU A 80 20.81 -4.48 12.83
CA GLU A 80 21.67 -5.57 12.39
C GLU A 80 21.03 -6.31 11.21
N PRO A 81 21.82 -6.84 10.26
CA PRO A 81 21.27 -7.69 9.20
C PRO A 81 20.62 -8.96 9.77
N PRO A 82 19.53 -9.45 9.14
CA PRO A 82 18.91 -10.72 9.52
C PRO A 82 19.92 -11.86 9.45
N THR A 83 19.88 -12.74 10.44
CA THR A 83 20.54 -14.04 10.39
C THR A 83 19.81 -14.96 9.42
N ARG A 84 20.49 -15.98 8.87
CA ARG A 84 19.88 -16.97 7.94
C ARG A 84 18.90 -17.91 8.66
N CYS A 85 17.78 -17.37 9.10
CA CYS A 85 16.71 -18.04 9.82
C CYS A 85 15.36 -17.43 9.47
N TYR A 86 14.37 -18.27 9.17
CA TYR A 86 13.01 -17.84 8.81
C TYR A 86 12.40 -16.92 9.89
N VAL A 87 12.49 -17.31 11.17
CA VAL A 87 11.95 -16.54 12.30
C VAL A 87 12.61 -15.16 12.45
N ASP A 88 13.89 -15.05 12.08
CA ASP A 88 14.59 -13.77 12.17
C ASP A 88 14.17 -12.85 11.02
N TYR A 89 14.00 -13.40 9.82
CA TYR A 89 13.44 -12.67 8.68
C TYR A 89 12.01 -12.20 8.92
N GLU A 90 11.16 -12.98 9.59
CA GLU A 90 9.81 -12.56 10.00
C GLU A 90 9.87 -11.30 10.88
N LYS A 91 10.70 -11.33 11.94
CA LYS A 91 10.89 -10.15 12.82
C LYS A 91 11.42 -8.94 12.07
N HIS A 92 12.36 -9.14 11.14
CA HIS A 92 12.91 -8.06 10.33
C HIS A 92 11.88 -7.51 9.33
N LEU A 93 11.03 -8.35 8.76
CA LEU A 93 9.94 -7.93 7.90
C LEU A 93 8.90 -7.11 8.68
N ASP A 94 8.48 -7.58 9.85
CA ASP A 94 7.54 -6.87 10.72
C ASP A 94 8.08 -5.50 11.15
N ARG A 95 9.36 -5.46 11.54
CA ARG A 95 10.05 -4.20 11.88
C ARG A 95 10.13 -3.27 10.68
N LEU A 96 10.47 -3.79 9.50
CA LEU A 96 10.52 -3.01 8.26
C LEU A 96 9.15 -2.40 7.97
N CYS A 97 8.09 -3.20 7.93
CA CYS A 97 6.72 -2.74 7.71
C CYS A 97 6.29 -1.68 8.73
N SER A 98 6.60 -1.89 10.01
CA SER A 98 6.29 -0.91 11.07
C SER A 98 7.06 0.41 10.88
N THR A 99 8.32 0.33 10.48
CA THR A 99 9.17 1.52 10.24
C THR A 99 8.72 2.29 9.01
N ILE A 100 8.33 1.59 7.94
CA ILE A 100 7.77 2.20 6.73
C ILE A 100 6.53 3.03 7.11
N ARG A 101 5.55 2.41 7.77
CA ARG A 101 4.33 3.12 8.21
C ARG A 101 4.66 4.33 9.07
N LYS A 102 5.53 4.15 10.08
CA LYS A 102 5.91 5.25 10.98
C LYS A 102 6.51 6.47 10.26
N LEU A 103 7.29 6.25 9.19
CA LEU A 103 7.95 7.34 8.47
C LEU A 103 7.08 7.93 7.36
N TYR A 104 6.25 7.10 6.72
CA TYR A 104 5.61 7.43 5.44
C TYR A 104 4.07 7.47 5.51
N ASP A 105 3.45 7.16 6.65
CA ASP A 105 2.05 7.48 6.96
C ASP A 105 2.00 8.72 7.86
N ASN A 106 2.58 9.82 7.38
CA ASN A 106 2.65 11.09 8.10
C ASN A 106 1.59 12.08 7.59
N ASP A 107 1.45 13.22 8.25
CA ASP A 107 0.44 14.24 7.92
C ASP A 107 0.54 14.74 6.47
N ASP A 108 1.74 14.78 5.89
CA ASP A 108 1.93 15.16 4.49
C ASP A 108 1.38 14.09 3.53
N ALA A 109 1.62 12.81 3.81
CA ALA A 109 1.04 11.71 3.02
C ALA A 109 -0.50 11.70 3.11
N ILE A 110 -1.04 11.94 4.30
CA ILE A 110 -2.49 12.06 4.52
C ILE A 110 -3.04 13.25 3.75
N ALA A 111 -2.46 14.44 3.90
CA ALA A 111 -2.90 15.65 3.21
C ALA A 111 -2.86 15.49 1.68
N LYS A 112 -1.80 14.87 1.14
CA LYS A 112 -1.71 14.54 -0.30
C LYS A 112 -2.86 13.64 -0.74
N ALA A 113 -3.16 12.58 0.02
CA ALA A 113 -4.27 11.67 -0.29
C ALA A 113 -5.64 12.34 -0.17
N GLU A 114 -5.85 13.20 0.83
CA GLU A 114 -7.08 13.99 0.99
C GLU A 114 -7.28 14.98 -0.16
N VAL A 115 -6.22 15.67 -0.58
CA VAL A 115 -6.27 16.56 -1.76
C VAL A 115 -6.59 15.76 -3.01
N LYS A 116 -5.94 14.59 -3.22
CA LYS A 116 -6.27 13.67 -4.32
C LYS A 116 -7.75 13.27 -4.27
N PHE A 117 -8.29 12.98 -3.09
CA PHE A 117 -9.69 12.61 -2.89
C PHE A 117 -10.64 13.75 -3.25
N VAL A 118 -10.47 14.93 -2.65
CA VAL A 118 -11.35 16.10 -2.83
C VAL A 118 -11.32 16.61 -4.26
N THR A 119 -10.19 16.49 -4.96
CA THR A 119 -10.04 16.95 -6.34
C THR A 119 -10.34 15.86 -7.38
N CYS A 120 -10.72 14.65 -6.96
CA CYS A 120 -10.97 13.53 -7.87
C CYS A 120 -12.23 13.76 -8.73
N ARG A 121 -12.00 14.09 -10.01
CA ARG A 121 -13.03 14.26 -11.02
C ARG A 121 -12.81 13.33 -12.20
N GLN A 122 -13.89 12.91 -12.84
CA GLN A 122 -13.88 12.13 -14.06
C GLN A 122 -13.21 12.94 -15.18
N GLY A 123 -12.19 12.37 -15.82
CA GLY A 123 -11.59 13.00 -17.00
C GLY A 123 -12.56 13.02 -18.19
N ASN A 124 -12.44 13.99 -19.10
CA ASN A 124 -13.33 14.13 -20.26
C ASN A 124 -13.39 12.87 -21.16
N SER A 125 -12.28 12.12 -21.24
CA SER A 125 -12.17 10.86 -21.98
C SER A 125 -12.11 9.62 -21.09
N GLU A 126 -12.31 9.78 -19.77
CA GLU A 126 -12.25 8.69 -18.80
C GLU A 126 -13.62 8.00 -18.71
N CYS A 127 -13.66 6.69 -18.91
CA CYS A 127 -14.90 5.94 -18.69
C CYS A 127 -15.23 5.85 -17.19
N LEU A 128 -16.53 5.69 -16.87
CA LEU A 128 -17.01 5.64 -15.50
C LEU A 128 -16.27 4.61 -14.63
N ALA A 129 -16.04 3.40 -15.14
CA ALA A 129 -15.37 2.34 -14.41
C ALA A 129 -13.93 2.72 -14.01
N ARG A 130 -13.19 3.44 -14.87
CA ARG A 130 -11.83 3.91 -14.55
C ARG A 130 -11.85 5.02 -13.50
N TYR A 131 -12.81 5.94 -13.60
CA TYR A 131 -13.00 6.98 -12.61
C TYR A 131 -13.33 6.41 -11.22
N VAL A 132 -14.31 5.50 -11.14
CA VAL A 132 -14.71 4.82 -9.89
C VAL A 132 -13.52 4.07 -9.29
N LYS A 133 -12.80 3.29 -10.09
CA LYS A 133 -11.61 2.56 -9.62
C LYS A 133 -10.53 3.48 -9.05
N ARG A 134 -10.34 4.66 -9.66
CA ARG A 134 -9.39 5.67 -9.17
C ARG A 134 -9.84 6.28 -7.84
N LEU A 135 -11.13 6.59 -7.72
CA LEU A 135 -11.71 7.07 -6.46
C LEU A 135 -11.59 6.00 -5.35
N GLU A 136 -11.93 4.75 -5.64
CA GLU A 136 -11.78 3.61 -4.73
C GLU A 136 -10.33 3.43 -4.28
N SER A 137 -9.36 3.57 -5.20
CA SER A 137 -7.93 3.46 -4.87
C SER A 137 -7.49 4.53 -3.87
N ILE A 138 -7.96 5.77 -4.02
CA ILE A 138 -7.63 6.87 -3.09
C ILE A 138 -8.26 6.62 -1.71
N VAL A 139 -9.51 6.18 -1.69
CA VAL A 139 -10.23 5.86 -0.44
C VAL A 139 -9.58 4.69 0.28
N THR A 140 -9.14 3.70 -0.48
CA THR A 140 -8.41 2.54 0.02
C THR A 140 -7.07 2.97 0.65
N GLU A 141 -6.35 3.89 0.02
CA GLU A 141 -5.11 4.47 0.55
C GLU A 141 -5.35 5.23 1.86
N LEU A 142 -6.37 6.10 1.91
CA LEU A 142 -6.79 6.78 3.14
C LEU A 142 -7.13 5.79 4.25
N HIS A 143 -7.89 4.74 3.92
CA HIS A 143 -8.25 3.68 4.86
C HIS A 143 -7.03 2.97 5.43
N PHE A 144 -6.02 2.66 4.62
CA PHE A 144 -4.80 2.02 5.12
C PHE A 144 -3.98 2.90 6.06
N MET A 145 -4.07 4.23 5.92
CA MET A 145 -3.50 5.17 6.89
C MET A 145 -4.39 5.39 8.13
N GLY A 146 -5.51 4.68 8.23
CA GLY A 146 -6.45 4.78 9.36
C GLY A 146 -7.48 5.89 9.22
N ILE A 147 -7.57 6.54 8.07
CA ILE A 147 -8.55 7.61 7.81
C ILE A 147 -9.85 6.99 7.32
N ARG A 148 -10.92 7.17 8.10
CA ARG A 148 -12.25 6.65 7.76
C ARG A 148 -12.97 7.62 6.83
N THR A 149 -13.33 7.16 5.63
CA THR A 149 -14.20 7.90 4.71
C THR A 149 -15.60 7.33 4.77
N TYR A 150 -16.55 8.11 5.29
CA TYR A 150 -17.96 7.68 5.41
C TYR A 150 -18.64 7.55 4.05
N GLU A 151 -19.61 6.64 3.94
CA GLU A 151 -20.32 6.35 2.70
C GLU A 151 -20.98 7.59 2.08
N TYR A 152 -21.58 8.46 2.90
CA TYR A 152 -22.18 9.71 2.41
C TYR A 152 -21.14 10.64 1.76
N ILE A 153 -19.92 10.71 2.30
CA ILE A 153 -18.82 11.50 1.73
C ILE A 153 -18.40 10.89 0.39
N LEU A 154 -18.31 9.56 0.31
CA LEU A 154 -17.99 8.85 -0.93
C LEU A 154 -19.03 9.09 -2.02
N LYS A 155 -20.32 8.94 -1.69
CA LYS A 155 -21.42 9.20 -2.62
C LYS A 155 -21.44 10.65 -3.08
N ARG A 156 -21.23 11.61 -2.15
CA ARG A 156 -21.12 13.03 -2.51
C ARG A 156 -19.93 13.30 -3.42
N ARG A 157 -18.77 12.70 -3.14
CA ARG A 157 -17.56 12.85 -3.96
C ARG A 157 -17.75 12.27 -5.35
N LEU A 158 -18.42 11.12 -5.46
CA LEU A 158 -18.82 10.51 -6.73
C LEU A 158 -19.73 11.47 -7.50
N TYR A 159 -20.79 11.99 -6.88
CA TYR A 159 -21.70 12.97 -7.48
C TYR A 159 -20.95 14.19 -8.02
N ASP A 160 -20.17 14.87 -7.16
CA ASP A 160 -19.49 16.12 -7.51
C ASP A 160 -18.39 15.92 -8.56
N GLY A 161 -17.92 14.69 -8.78
CA GLY A 161 -16.82 14.38 -9.70
C GLY A 161 -17.26 13.79 -11.04
N LEU A 162 -18.52 13.41 -11.20
CA LEU A 162 -19.08 12.89 -12.45
C LEU A 162 -19.29 14.01 -13.49
N ASN A 163 -18.91 13.74 -14.74
CA ASN A 163 -19.16 14.70 -15.83
C ASN A 163 -20.61 14.64 -16.35
N SER A 164 -21.24 13.47 -16.31
CA SER A 164 -22.59 13.26 -16.86
C SER A 164 -23.68 13.78 -15.92
N ASP A 165 -24.47 14.75 -16.37
CA ASP A 165 -25.65 15.25 -15.64
C ASP A 165 -26.65 14.11 -15.36
N TYR A 166 -26.91 13.26 -16.35
CA TYR A 166 -27.80 12.09 -16.19
C TYR A 166 -27.36 11.13 -15.09
N LEU A 167 -26.05 10.84 -14.99
CA LEU A 167 -25.54 9.99 -13.91
C LEU A 167 -25.56 10.70 -12.57
N ARG A 168 -25.30 12.00 -12.53
CA ARG A 168 -25.44 12.82 -11.33
C ARG A 168 -26.87 12.78 -10.79
N GLU A 169 -27.88 12.96 -11.63
CA GLU A 169 -29.29 12.86 -11.23
C GLU A 169 -29.66 11.50 -10.63
N LYS A 170 -29.09 10.40 -11.16
CA LYS A 170 -29.30 9.07 -10.56
C LYS A 170 -28.68 8.95 -9.18
N VAL A 171 -27.45 9.44 -9.01
CA VAL A 171 -26.78 9.43 -7.70
C VAL A 171 -27.51 10.35 -6.70
N ASP A 172 -28.03 11.49 -7.16
CA ASP A 172 -28.76 12.44 -6.31
C ASP A 172 -30.09 11.87 -5.79
N LYS A 173 -30.82 11.12 -6.64
CA LYS A 173 -32.01 10.37 -6.21
C LYS A 173 -31.69 9.35 -5.13
N GLU A 174 -30.61 8.59 -5.31
CA GLU A 174 -30.13 7.61 -4.32
C GLU A 174 -29.56 8.25 -3.06
N LEU A 175 -29.12 9.53 -3.10
CA LEU A 175 -28.67 10.32 -1.94
C LEU A 175 -29.83 10.95 -1.17
N SER A 176 -30.92 11.24 -1.86
CA SER A 176 -32.12 11.88 -1.31
C SER A 176 -33.16 10.88 -0.83
N ASP A 177 -32.94 9.57 -1.01
CA ASP A 177 -33.87 8.53 -0.57
C ASP A 177 -33.76 8.32 0.96
N PRO A 178 -34.80 8.68 1.74
CA PRO A 178 -34.78 8.53 3.19
C PRO A 178 -34.83 7.06 3.66
N ASN A 179 -35.06 6.09 2.77
CA ASN A 179 -35.04 4.66 3.11
C ASN A 179 -33.66 4.03 2.97
N VAL A 180 -32.70 4.74 2.36
CA VAL A 180 -31.31 4.31 2.29
C VAL A 180 -30.62 4.80 3.56
N SER A 181 -30.29 3.89 4.47
CA SER A 181 -29.48 4.22 5.66
C SER A 181 -28.01 4.33 5.27
N TYR A 182 -27.32 5.38 5.74
CA TYR A 182 -25.89 5.63 5.52
C TYR A 182 -25.07 5.56 6.83
N GLU A 183 -25.65 4.97 7.88
CA GLU A 183 -25.01 4.68 9.17
C GLU A 183 -24.15 3.41 9.15
#